data_AF-A0AAN9G9S2-F1
#
_entry.id   AF-A0AAN9G9S2-F1
#
_cell.length_a   1.000
_cell.length_b   1.000
_cell.length_c   1.000
_cell.angle_alpha   90.00
_cell.angle_beta   90.00
_cell.angle_gamma   90.00
#
_symmetry.space_group_name_H-M   'P 1'
#
loop_
_entity.id
_entity.type
_entity.pdbx_description
1 polymer ?
#
loop_
_entity_poly.entity_id
_entity_poly.type
_entity_poly.pdbx_seq_one_letter_code
_entity_poly.pdbx_strand_id
1 'polypeptide(L)' 'MEQTFLERLRAQESNLNVLPRNSYFQTVEEVKFASEKTSGRSRREYYIVKKYEILQCGDVEKLVRRRPNPTDPPLLY' A
#
# COMPACT_ATOMS: atom_id res chain seq x y z
N MET A 1 -11.08 -29.31 15.62
CA MET A 1 -10.88 -27.96 16.19
C MET A 1 -9.87 -27.10 15.41
N GLU A 2 -9.14 -27.62 14.41
CA GLU A 2 -8.22 -26.81 13.58
C GLU A 2 -8.87 -26.07 12.41
N GLN A 3 -10.00 -26.58 11.88
CA GLN A 3 -10.69 -25.96 10.72
C GLN A 3 -11.13 -24.51 10.99
N THR A 4 -11.52 -24.20 12.22
CA THR A 4 -11.98 -22.86 12.61
C THR A 4 -10.84 -21.84 12.74
N PHE A 5 -9.61 -22.26 12.98
CA PHE A 5 -8.46 -21.35 13.06
C PHE A 5 -8.03 -20.88 11.66
N LEU A 6 -7.94 -21.81 10.70
CA LEU A 6 -7.57 -21.49 9.32
C LEU A 6 -8.63 -20.64 8.61
N GLU A 7 -9.93 -20.87 8.89
CA GLU A 7 -11.01 -20.03 8.36
C GLU A 7 -10.96 -18.61 8.92
N ARG A 8 -10.66 -18.45 10.21
CA ARG A 8 -10.45 -17.13 10.83
C ARG A 8 -9.23 -16.43 10.26
N LEU A 9 -8.13 -17.15 10.03
CA LEU A 9 -6.93 -16.61 9.40
C LEU A 9 -7.23 -16.12 7.99
N ARG A 10 -7.94 -16.91 7.17
CA ARG A 10 -8.35 -16.53 5.81
C ARG A 10 -9.33 -15.36 5.78
N ALA A 11 -10.26 -15.30 6.73
CA ALA A 11 -11.20 -14.18 6.86
C ALA A 11 -10.53 -12.90 7.38
N GLN A 12 -9.43 -13.05 8.13
CA GLN A 12 -8.57 -11.92 8.52
C GLN A 12 -7.69 -11.50 7.34
N GLU A 13 -7.13 -12.43 6.57
CA GLU A 13 -6.37 -12.16 5.33
C GLU A 13 -7.23 -11.50 4.24
N SER A 14 -8.53 -11.81 4.16
CA SER A 14 -9.44 -11.14 3.21
C SER A 14 -9.78 -9.70 3.61
N ASN A 15 -9.65 -9.36 4.90
CA ASN A 15 -9.80 -7.98 5.41
C ASN A 15 -8.48 -7.21 5.45
N LEU A 16 -7.36 -7.92 5.62
CA LEU A 16 -6.04 -7.37 5.46
C LEU A 16 -5.84 -7.08 3.96
N ASN A 17 -5.65 -5.81 3.61
CA ASN A 17 -5.33 -5.42 2.25
C ASN A 17 -3.85 -5.78 1.94
N VAL A 18 -3.48 -7.04 2.12
CA VAL A 18 -2.14 -7.57 1.90
C VAL A 18 -1.96 -7.74 0.40
N LEU A 19 -1.06 -6.92 -0.15
CA LEU A 19 -0.67 -7.06 -1.55
C LEU A 19 0.25 -8.27 -1.70
N PRO A 20 0.04 -9.12 -2.73
CA PRO A 20 1.03 -10.12 -3.11
C PRO A 20 2.40 -9.48 -3.32
N ARG A 21 3.47 -10.19 -2.96
CA ARG A 21 4.85 -9.67 -2.99
C ARG A 21 5.21 -8.99 -4.32
N ASN A 22 4.89 -9.60 -5.46
CA ASN A 22 5.21 -9.02 -6.77
C ASN A 22 4.40 -7.74 -7.03
N SER A 23 3.10 -7.76 -6.68
CA SER A 23 2.23 -6.60 -6.80
C SER A 23 2.66 -5.46 -5.87
N TYR A 24 3.22 -5.77 -4.70
CA TYR A 24 3.77 -4.77 -3.79
C TYR A 24 4.89 -3.97 -4.46
N PHE A 25 5.91 -4.64 -5.01
CA PHE A 25 7.05 -3.94 -5.64
C PHE A 25 6.62 -3.17 -6.88
N GLN A 26 5.72 -3.73 -7.70
CA GLN A 26 5.13 -3.01 -8.82
C GLN A 26 4.40 -1.74 -8.36
N THR A 27 3.63 -1.82 -7.26
CA THR A 27 2.91 -0.67 -6.70
C THR A 27 3.89 0.39 -6.20
N VAL A 28 5.03 0.00 -5.61
CA VAL A 28 6.08 0.95 -5.19
C VAL A 28 6.63 1.72 -6.41
N GLU A 29 7.02 1.01 -7.47
CA GLU A 29 7.54 1.65 -8.69
C GLU A 29 6.49 2.56 -9.34
N GLU A 30 5.24 2.11 -9.44
CA GLU A 30 4.14 2.90 -9.97
C GLU A 30 3.90 4.19 -9.14
N VAL A 31 3.98 4.12 -7.80
CA VAL A 31 3.85 5.30 -6.93
C VAL A 31 4.98 6.29 -7.20
N LYS A 32 6.24 5.84 -7.28
CA LYS A 32 7.38 6.71 -7.54
C LYS A 32 7.22 7.44 -8.87
N PHE A 33 6.99 6.67 -9.92
CA PHE A 33 6.84 7.20 -11.27
C PHE A 33 5.65 8.16 -11.39
N ALA A 34 4.49 7.80 -10.82
CA ALA A 34 3.32 8.66 -10.84
C ALA A 34 3.52 9.93 -10.00
N SER A 35 4.29 9.86 -8.90
CA SER A 35 4.58 11.02 -8.06
C SER A 35 5.48 12.03 -8.75
N GLU A 36 6.47 11.56 -9.53
CA GLU A 36 7.37 12.40 -10.33
C GLU A 36 6.67 13.09 -11.51
N LYS A 37 5.60 12.49 -12.05
CA LYS A 37 4.80 13.12 -13.11
C LYS A 37 4.07 14.37 -12.61
N THR A 38 4.37 15.52 -13.22
CA THR A 38 3.73 16.81 -12.92
C THR A 38 2.46 17.06 -13.74
N SER A 39 2.29 16.42 -14.89
CA SER A 39 1.08 16.51 -15.73
C SER A 39 0.82 15.20 -16.49
N GLY A 40 -0.41 15.02 -17.00
CA GLY A 40 -0.75 13.87 -17.86
C GLY A 40 -0.90 12.52 -17.14
N ARG A 41 -1.20 12.52 -15.83
CA ARG A 41 -1.42 11.27 -15.08
C ARG A 41 -2.64 10.52 -15.62
N SER A 42 -2.49 9.21 -15.85
CA SER A 42 -3.61 8.32 -16.12
C SER A 42 -4.53 8.19 -14.90
N ARG A 43 -5.76 7.72 -15.10
CA ARG A 43 -6.70 7.47 -13.98
C ARG A 43 -6.13 6.53 -12.93
N ARG A 44 -5.35 5.53 -13.35
CA ARG A 44 -4.65 4.58 -12.46
C ARG A 44 -3.58 5.29 -11.63
N GLU A 45 -2.76 6.11 -12.28
CA GLU A 45 -1.70 6.89 -11.63
C GLU A 45 -2.26 7.89 -10.61
N TYR A 46 -3.41 8.49 -10.92
CA TYR A 46 -4.11 9.34 -9.97
C TYR A 46 -4.61 8.55 -8.75
N TYR A 47 -5.21 7.39 -8.98
CA TYR A 47 -5.73 6.53 -7.92
C TYR A 47 -4.62 6.06 -6.97
N ILE A 48 -3.50 5.58 -7.52
CA ILE A 48 -2.40 5.01 -6.74
C ILE A 48 -1.70 6.07 -5.87
N VAL A 49 -1.42 7.26 -6.39
CA VAL A 49 -0.83 8.37 -5.63
C VAL A 49 -1.80 8.91 -4.57
N LYS A 50 -3.12 8.83 -4.81
CA LYS A 50 -4.13 9.19 -3.80
C LYS A 50 -4.22 8.16 -2.69
N LYS A 51 -3.98 6.88 -2.97
CA LYS A 51 -4.19 5.76 -2.05
C LYS A 51 -2.94 5.38 -1.25
N TYR A 52 -1.76 5.53 -1.81
CA TYR A 52 -0.51 5.08 -1.20
C TYR A 52 0.53 6.20 -1.15
N GLU A 53 1.42 6.10 -0.17
CA GLU A 53 2.64 6.90 -0.05
C GLU A 53 3.82 5.97 0.28
N ILE A 54 5.04 6.43 0.00
CA ILE A 54 6.26 5.69 0.34
C ILE A 54 6.89 6.36 1.56
N LEU A 55 7.11 5.57 2.60
CA LEU A 55 7.76 5.98 3.83
C LEU A 55 9.21 5.51 3.82
N GLN A 56 10.14 6.43 4.08
CA GLN A 56 11.54 6.09 4.30
C GLN A 56 11.76 5.62 5.75
N CYS A 57 12.31 4.43 5.93
CA CYS A 57 12.67 3.85 7.21
C CYS A 57 14.17 3.52 7.23
N GLY A 58 15.02 4.53 7.45
CA GLY A 58 16.48 4.36 7.33
C GLY A 58 16.84 4.03 5.90
N ASP A 59 17.42 2.84 5.69
CA ASP A 59 17.87 2.36 4.37
C ASP A 59 16.78 1.63 3.57
N VAL A 60 15.57 1.49 4.13
CA VAL A 60 14.47 0.72 3.53
C VAL A 60 13.27 1.62 3.23
N GLU A 61 12.66 1.41 2.08
CA GLU A 61 11.40 2.05 1.68
C GLU A 61 10.21 1.15 1.96
N LYS A 62 9.10 1.73 2.44
CA LYS A 62 7.86 1.01 2.70
C LYS A 62 6.68 1.69 2.01
N LEU A 63 5.92 0.93 1.24
CA LEU A 63 4.60 1.32 0.79
C LEU A 63 3.63 1.30 1.97
N VAL A 64 2.98 2.44 2.23
CA VAL A 64 1.94 2.57 3.24
C VAL A 64 0.70 3.21 2.61
N ARG A 65 -0.47 3.04 3.24
CA ARG A 65 -1.66 3.79 2.83
C ARG A 65 -1.42 5.27 3.11
N ARG A 66 -1.74 6.11 2.11
CA ARG A 66 -1.59 7.55 2.21
C ARG A 66 -2.45 8.07 3.33
N ARG A 67 -1.83 8.82 4.25
CA ARG A 67 -2.53 9.47 5.34
C ARG A 67 -3.30 10.70 4.85
N PRO A 68 -4.46 11.00 5.46
CA PRO A 68 -5.18 12.24 5.19
C PRO A 68 -4.37 13.47 5.65
N ASN A 69 -3.68 13.38 6.79
CA ASN A 69 -2.71 14.38 7.22
C ASN A 69 -1.29 13.80 7.32
N PRO A 70 -0.26 14.53 6.87
CA PRO A 70 1.13 14.06 6.91
C PRO A 70 1.69 13.94 8.34
N THR A 71 1.05 14.59 9.30
CA THR A 71 1.43 14.56 10.73
C THR A 71 0.84 13.36 11.47
N ASP A 72 -0.18 12.70 10.91
CA ASP A 72 -0.79 11.54 11.54
C ASP A 72 0.19 10.35 11.52
N PRO A 73 0.20 9.48 12.54
CA PRO A 73 1.00 8.27 12.49
C PRO A 73 0.55 7.36 11.33
N PRO A 74 1.47 6.65 10.65
CA PRO A 74 1.12 5.72 9.60
C PRO A 74 0.26 4.58 10.15
N LEU A 75 -0.86 4.30 9.47
CA LEU A 75 -1.71 3.16 9.80
C LEU A 75 -0.99 1.87 9.34
N LEU A 76 -0.41 1.16 10.31
CA LEU A 76 0.15 -0.17 10.13
C LEU A 76 -1.00 -1.19 10.25
N TYR A 77 -1.27 -1.94 9.17
CA TYR A 77 -2.22 -3.05 9.15
C TYR A 77 -1.47 -4.37 9.05
#